data_AF-A0A1J4WWQ0-F1
#
_entry.id   AF-A0A1J4WWQ0-F1
#
_cell.length_a   1.000
_cell.length_b   1.000
_cell.length_c   1.000
_cell.angle_alpha   90.00
_cell.angle_beta   90.00
_cell.angle_gamma   90.00
#
_symmetry.space_group_name_H-M   'P 1'
#
loop_
_entity.id
_entity.type
_entity.pdbx_description
1 polymer ?
#
loop_
_entity_poly.entity_id
_entity_poly.type
_entity_poly.pdbx_seq_one_letter_code
_entity_poly.pdbx_strand_id
1 'polypeptide(L)'
;MVATQINVEYFFRLLYELFYGAHAPANYSVFSAFAAHLWLWIIVIGYALSILGLFIIVYSTVRLFELRKREDAYYSTLLLAPETKGGIHQRWQHIESLANGTSASEWREAIIEADIMLDDILAKHGYTGDGVGEKLKTADKTDFATLQDAWEAHKVRNQIAHQGSAFDLSEIGARRTIAHYGSVFHEFKVI
;
A
#
# COMPACT_ATOMS: atom_id res chain seq x y z
N MET A 1 4.25 0.14 -95.47
CA MET A 1 3.70 0.17 -94.10
C MET A 1 4.50 -0.80 -93.26
N VAL A 2 5.40 -0.31 -92.41
CA VAL A 2 6.14 -1.15 -91.46
C VAL A 2 5.67 -0.73 -90.08
N ALA A 3 5.04 -1.66 -89.35
CA ALA A 3 4.45 -1.40 -88.06
C ALA A 3 5.55 -1.09 -87.04
N THR A 4 5.47 0.07 -86.40
CA THR A 4 6.28 0.43 -85.25
C THR A 4 5.85 -0.46 -84.09
N GLN A 5 6.46 -1.64 -83.97
CA GLN A 5 6.18 -2.55 -82.86
C GLN A 5 6.74 -1.95 -81.58
N ILE A 6 5.91 -1.95 -80.53
CA ILE A 6 6.29 -1.50 -79.19
C ILE A 6 7.46 -2.36 -78.72
N ASN A 7 8.59 -1.74 -78.38
CA ASN A 7 9.75 -2.45 -77.84
C ASN A 7 9.43 -2.86 -76.39
N VAL A 8 8.88 -4.06 -76.24
CA VAL A 8 8.45 -4.62 -74.95
C VAL A 8 9.65 -4.78 -74.00
N GLU A 9 10.84 -5.05 -74.53
CA GLU A 9 12.08 -5.17 -73.74
C GLU A 9 12.47 -3.84 -73.08
N TYR A 10 12.26 -2.72 -73.77
CA TYR A 10 12.46 -1.38 -73.19
C TYR A 10 11.51 -1.13 -72.00
N PHE A 11 10.25 -1.54 -72.11
CA PHE A 11 9.29 -1.43 -71.02
C PHE A 11 9.66 -2.31 -69.82
N PHE A 12 10.06 -3.57 -70.06
CA PHE A 12 10.53 -4.45 -68.98
C PHE A 12 11.80 -3.94 -68.32
N ARG A 13 12.71 -3.34 -69.08
CA ARG A 13 13.93 -2.73 -68.52
C ARG A 13 13.62 -1.51 -67.66
N LEU A 14 12.67 -0.67 -68.09
CA LEU A 14 12.20 0.48 -67.30
C LEU A 14 11.50 0.02 -66.01
N LEU A 15 10.71 -1.06 -66.07
CA LEU A 15 10.07 -1.68 -64.90
C LEU A 15 11.11 -2.30 -63.97
N TYR A 16 12.11 -2.99 -64.52
CA TYR A 16 13.22 -3.55 -63.74
C TYR A 16 14.04 -2.46 -63.05
N GLU A 17 14.36 -1.36 -63.74
CA GLU A 17 15.05 -0.22 -63.14
C GLU A 17 14.18 0.54 -62.12
N LEU A 18 12.86 0.55 -62.26
CA LEU A 18 11.94 1.13 -61.26
C LEU A 18 11.90 0.32 -59.96
N PHE A 19 11.86 -1.01 -60.07
CA PHE A 19 11.76 -1.89 -58.89
C PHE A 19 13.12 -2.27 -58.28
N TYR A 20 14.18 -2.34 -59.09
CA TYR A 20 15.52 -2.82 -58.70
C TYR A 20 16.65 -1.83 -59.03
N GLY A 21 16.42 -0.81 -59.84
CA GLY A 21 17.43 0.18 -60.23
C GLY A 21 17.71 1.26 -59.18
N ALA A 22 16.86 1.37 -58.15
CA ALA A 22 17.11 2.18 -56.96
C ALA A 22 17.85 1.39 -55.85
N HIS A 23 18.85 0.59 -56.23
CA HIS A 23 19.89 0.14 -55.31
C HIS A 23 21.16 0.99 -55.50
N ALA A 24 21.03 2.31 -55.51
CA ALA A 24 22.06 3.08 -54.85
C ALA A 24 22.05 2.56 -53.40
N PRO A 25 23.17 2.09 -52.82
CA PRO A 25 23.18 1.74 -51.40
C PRO A 25 22.78 3.03 -50.69
N ALA A 26 21.52 3.11 -50.26
CA ALA A 26 21.05 4.26 -49.52
C ALA A 26 21.99 4.34 -48.33
N ASN A 27 22.81 5.39 -48.32
CA ASN A 27 23.92 5.49 -47.39
C ASN A 27 23.32 5.91 -46.04
N TYR A 28 22.68 4.95 -45.37
CA TYR A 28 22.02 5.13 -44.08
C TYR A 28 23.04 5.43 -42.97
N SER A 29 24.34 5.48 -43.27
CA SER A 29 25.40 5.81 -42.30
C SER A 29 25.19 7.18 -41.66
N VAL A 30 24.78 8.19 -42.44
CA VAL A 30 24.52 9.54 -41.90
C VAL A 30 23.28 9.55 -41.01
N PHE A 31 22.20 8.89 -41.44
CA PHE A 31 20.96 8.81 -40.68
C PHE A 31 21.12 7.97 -39.40
N SER A 32 21.81 6.82 -39.48
CA SER A 32 22.09 5.96 -38.33
C SER A 32 23.06 6.60 -37.35
N ALA A 33 24.08 7.33 -37.81
CA ALA A 33 24.95 8.10 -36.94
C ALA A 33 24.15 9.19 -36.21
N PHE A 34 23.29 9.94 -36.91
CA PHE A 34 22.40 10.91 -36.28
C PHE A 34 21.47 10.28 -35.24
N ALA A 35 20.82 9.16 -35.59
CA ALA A 35 19.94 8.43 -34.70
C ALA A 35 20.68 7.89 -33.45
N ALA A 36 21.92 7.41 -33.60
CA ALA A 36 22.74 6.96 -32.47
C ALA A 36 23.09 8.11 -31.52
N HIS A 37 23.45 9.29 -32.04
CA HIS A 37 23.71 10.47 -31.21
C HIS A 37 22.43 10.89 -30.46
N LEU A 38 21.29 10.91 -31.13
CA LEU A 38 20.00 11.23 -30.52
C LEU A 38 19.64 10.22 -29.41
N TRP A 39 19.86 8.93 -29.67
CA TRP A 39 19.63 7.86 -28.70
C TRP A 39 20.51 8.00 -27.45
N LEU A 40 21.79 8.37 -27.61
CA LEU A 40 22.68 8.63 -26.48
C LEU A 40 22.16 9.79 -25.60
N TRP A 41 21.67 10.87 -26.20
CA TRP A 41 21.09 11.98 -25.45
C TRP A 41 19.83 11.58 -24.68
N ILE A 42 18.95 10.77 -25.29
CA ILE A 42 17.78 10.22 -24.60
C ILE A 42 18.19 9.42 -23.38
N ILE A 43 19.20 8.55 -23.51
CA ILE A 43 19.70 7.74 -22.39
C ILE A 43 20.28 8.62 -21.28
N VAL A 44 21.12 9.60 -21.63
CA VAL A 44 21.74 10.50 -20.65
C VAL A 44 20.69 11.32 -19.90
N ILE A 45 19.71 11.88 -20.62
CA ILE A 45 18.59 12.63 -20.00
C ILE A 45 17.74 11.70 -19.14
N GLY A 46 17.48 10.47 -19.60
CA GLY A 46 16.73 9.46 -18.86
C GLY A 46 17.39 9.09 -17.52
N TYR A 47 18.69 8.83 -17.53
CA TYR A 47 19.44 8.57 -16.29
C TYR A 47 19.48 9.79 -15.37
N ALA A 48 19.66 11.00 -15.91
CA ALA A 48 19.64 12.22 -15.11
C ALA A 48 18.27 12.44 -14.43
N LEU A 49 17.17 12.24 -15.16
CA LEU A 49 15.81 12.30 -14.62
C LEU A 49 15.55 11.20 -13.58
N SER A 50 16.06 9.99 -13.81
CA SER A 50 15.95 8.89 -12.85
C SER A 50 16.67 9.19 -11.54
N ILE A 51 17.90 9.73 -11.59
CA ILE A 51 18.65 10.14 -10.40
C ILE A 51 17.93 11.26 -9.65
N LEU A 52 17.44 12.27 -10.38
CA LEU A 52 16.66 13.37 -9.79
C LEU A 52 15.38 12.85 -9.13
N GLY A 53 14.65 11.96 -9.80
CA GLY A 53 13.44 11.33 -9.27
C GLY A 53 13.72 10.52 -8.02
N LEU A 54 14.78 9.72 -8.01
CA LEU A 54 15.21 8.96 -6.84
C LEU A 54 15.55 9.89 -5.67
N PHE A 55 16.28 10.97 -5.93
CA PHE A 55 16.60 11.96 -4.91
C PHE A 55 15.35 12.62 -4.32
N ILE A 56 14.39 12.99 -5.16
CA ILE A 56 13.10 13.56 -4.73
C ILE A 56 12.32 12.55 -3.89
N ILE A 57 12.26 11.27 -4.29
CA ILE A 57 11.57 10.23 -3.53
C ILE A 57 12.21 10.08 -2.15
N VAL A 58 13.54 9.91 -2.09
CA VAL A 58 14.26 9.75 -0.81
C VAL A 58 14.05 10.96 0.09
N TYR A 59 14.23 12.17 -0.44
CA TYR A 59 14.00 13.40 0.30
C TYR A 59 12.55 13.50 0.82
N SER A 60 11.57 13.22 -0.05
CA SER A 60 10.15 13.28 0.31
C SER A 60 9.80 12.25 1.38
N THR A 61 10.32 11.03 1.28
CA THR A 61 10.11 9.98 2.28
C THR A 61 10.71 10.38 3.62
N VAL A 62 11.97 10.81 3.68
CA VAL A 62 12.60 11.27 4.92
C VAL A 62 11.83 12.45 5.52
N ARG A 63 11.49 13.44 4.70
CA ARG A 63 10.73 14.61 5.14
C ARG A 63 9.35 14.25 5.68
N LEU A 64 8.68 13.28 5.07
CA LEU A 64 7.37 12.79 5.50
C LEU A 64 7.46 12.04 6.83
N PHE A 65 8.52 11.25 7.05
CA PHE A 65 8.78 10.63 8.36
C PHE A 65 9.09 11.67 9.44
N GLU A 66 9.90 12.70 9.13
CA GLU A 66 10.17 13.80 10.06
C GLU A 66 8.89 14.58 10.41
N LEU A 67 8.03 14.82 9.40
CA LEU A 67 6.78 15.52 9.61
C LEU A 67 5.85 14.70 10.51
N ARG A 68 5.68 13.40 10.24
CA ARG A 68 4.91 12.49 11.09
C ARG A 68 5.41 12.50 12.54
N LYS A 69 6.72 12.46 12.77
CA LYS A 69 7.28 12.51 14.13
C LYS A 69 6.99 13.83 14.85
N ARG A 70 6.93 14.95 14.11
CA ARG A 70 6.54 16.27 14.65
C ARG A 70 5.03 16.36 14.90
N GLU A 71 4.25 15.81 13.98
CA GLU A 71 2.80 15.68 14.10
C GLU A 71 2.45 14.82 15.32
N ASP A 72 3.09 13.68 15.52
CA ASP A 72 2.90 12.86 16.73
C ASP A 72 3.21 13.65 18.00
N ALA A 73 4.30 14.44 18.02
CA ALA A 73 4.66 15.28 19.17
C ALA A 73 3.69 16.45 19.40
N TYR A 74 3.08 16.99 18.33
CA TYR A 74 2.18 18.13 18.41
C TYR A 74 0.73 17.70 18.67
N TYR A 75 0.23 16.71 17.92
CA TYR A 75 -1.10 16.14 18.07
C TYR A 75 -1.24 15.25 19.30
N SER A 76 -0.17 14.65 19.86
CA SER A 76 -0.29 14.00 21.18
C SER A 76 -0.65 14.98 22.31
N THR A 77 -0.38 16.29 22.12
CA THR A 77 -0.76 17.33 23.09
C THR A 77 -2.13 17.97 22.82
N LEU A 78 -2.59 17.96 21.56
CA LEU A 78 -3.88 18.55 21.16
C LEU A 78 -5.01 17.51 21.13
N LEU A 79 -4.71 16.30 20.70
CA LEU A 79 -5.48 15.09 20.94
C LEU A 79 -5.01 14.49 22.26
N LEU A 80 -5.26 15.21 23.34
CA LEU A 80 -5.78 14.49 24.49
C LEU A 80 -7.05 13.77 23.98
N ALA A 81 -6.88 12.55 23.43
CA ALA A 81 -7.80 11.49 23.81
C ALA A 81 -7.95 11.68 25.32
N PRO A 82 -9.17 12.00 25.79
CA PRO A 82 -9.39 12.58 27.12
C PRO A 82 -8.44 11.90 28.07
N GLU A 83 -7.55 12.67 28.73
CA GLU A 83 -6.55 12.07 29.61
C GLU A 83 -7.26 10.99 30.37
N THR A 84 -6.77 9.76 30.20
CA THR A 84 -7.22 8.57 30.89
C THR A 84 -6.83 8.75 32.35
N LYS A 85 -7.49 9.71 33.01
CA LYS A 85 -7.49 9.88 34.45
C LYS A 85 -8.17 8.70 35.13
N GLY A 86 -8.86 7.85 34.38
CA GLY A 86 -8.95 6.44 34.73
C GLY A 86 -8.18 5.59 33.75
N GLY A 87 -7.48 4.62 34.33
CA GLY A 87 -6.63 3.70 33.61
C GLY A 87 -7.40 2.80 32.65
N ILE A 88 -6.77 1.68 32.31
CA ILE A 88 -7.23 0.73 31.29
C ILE A 88 -8.72 0.37 31.43
N HIS A 89 -9.25 0.34 32.66
CA HIS A 89 -10.66 0.11 32.94
C HIS A 89 -11.61 1.17 32.36
N GLN A 90 -11.28 2.47 32.37
CA GLN A 90 -12.14 3.49 31.75
C GLN A 90 -12.16 3.38 30.23
N ARG A 91 -11.02 3.01 29.62
CA ARG A 91 -10.93 2.78 28.18
C ARG A 91 -11.83 1.61 27.76
N TRP A 92 -11.82 0.52 28.54
CA TRP A 92 -12.70 -0.61 28.30
C TRP A 92 -14.19 -0.25 28.43
N GLN A 93 -14.58 0.49 29.47
CA GLN A 93 -15.97 0.95 29.63
C GLN A 93 -16.44 1.79 28.42
N HIS A 94 -15.55 2.61 27.85
CA HIS A 94 -15.86 3.35 26.63
C HIS A 94 -16.05 2.43 25.41
N ILE A 95 -15.16 1.45 25.22
CA ILE A 95 -15.32 0.42 24.17
C ILE A 95 -16.66 -0.31 24.33
N GLU A 96 -17.03 -0.69 25.55
CA GLU A 96 -18.32 -1.34 25.82
C GLU A 96 -19.51 -0.42 25.51
N SER A 97 -19.40 0.88 25.78
CA SER A 97 -20.44 1.86 25.43
C SER A 97 -20.66 1.96 23.92
N LEU A 98 -19.57 1.98 23.14
CA LEU A 98 -19.62 2.01 21.67
C LEU A 98 -20.15 0.68 21.11
N ALA A 99 -19.72 -0.44 21.68
CA ALA A 99 -20.18 -1.78 21.27
C ALA A 99 -21.68 -2.00 21.52
N ASN A 100 -22.24 -1.33 22.54
CA ASN A 100 -23.67 -1.33 22.83
C ASN A 100 -24.47 -0.25 22.06
N GLY A 101 -23.79 0.56 21.24
CA GLY A 101 -24.42 1.53 20.35
C GLY A 101 -25.32 0.89 19.31
N THR A 102 -26.03 1.72 18.55
CA THR A 102 -27.02 1.24 17.55
C THR A 102 -26.52 1.33 16.11
N SER A 103 -25.34 1.91 15.89
CA SER A 103 -24.81 2.15 14.54
C SER A 103 -23.56 1.32 14.24
N ALA A 104 -23.43 0.92 12.97
CA ALA A 104 -22.22 0.27 12.49
C ALA A 104 -20.97 1.16 12.57
N SER A 105 -21.12 2.49 12.71
CA SER A 105 -19.98 3.38 12.95
C SER A 105 -19.41 3.18 14.34
N GLU A 106 -20.26 3.23 15.37
CA GLU A 106 -19.87 3.01 16.76
C GLU A 106 -19.25 1.62 16.96
N TRP A 107 -19.83 0.59 16.32
CA TRP A 107 -19.27 -0.77 16.40
C TRP A 107 -17.88 -0.88 15.77
N ARG A 108 -17.64 -0.20 14.63
CA ARG A 108 -16.30 -0.17 14.01
C ARG A 108 -15.32 0.55 14.91
N GLU A 109 -15.72 1.67 15.49
CA GLU A 109 -14.93 2.44 16.44
C GLU A 109 -14.55 1.58 17.66
N ALA A 110 -15.51 0.86 18.25
CA ALA A 110 -15.27 -0.07 19.34
C ALA A 110 -14.20 -1.13 19.00
N ILE A 111 -14.28 -1.74 17.80
CA ILE A 111 -13.34 -2.77 17.36
C ILE A 111 -11.94 -2.19 17.11
N ILE A 112 -11.86 -0.98 16.53
CA ILE A 112 -10.58 -0.31 16.28
C ILE A 112 -9.92 0.07 17.61
N GLU A 113 -10.67 0.67 18.55
CA GLU A 113 -10.15 1.03 19.87
C GLU A 113 -9.73 -0.17 20.70
N ALA A 114 -10.48 -1.27 20.62
CA ALA A 114 -10.12 -2.53 21.27
C ALA A 114 -8.81 -3.11 20.70
N ASP A 115 -8.58 -3.05 19.39
CA ASP A 115 -7.33 -3.54 18.80
C ASP A 115 -6.12 -2.69 19.17
N ILE A 116 -6.28 -1.37 19.30
CA ILE A 116 -5.23 -0.48 19.82
C ILE A 116 -4.91 -0.84 21.28
N MET A 117 -5.94 -1.06 22.10
CA MET A 117 -5.77 -1.51 23.48
C MET A 117 -5.06 -2.87 23.55
N LEU A 118 -5.36 -3.80 22.65
CA LEU A 118 -4.65 -5.07 22.52
C LEU A 118 -3.16 -4.84 22.20
N ASP A 119 -2.84 -3.96 21.26
CA ASP A 119 -1.46 -3.67 20.87
C ASP A 119 -0.60 -3.15 22.05
N ASP A 120 -1.20 -2.26 22.87
CA ASP A 120 -0.60 -1.72 24.08
C ASP A 120 -0.35 -2.81 25.14
N ILE A 121 -1.31 -3.71 25.33
CA ILE A 121 -1.21 -4.82 26.29
C ILE A 121 -0.12 -5.79 25.84
N LEU A 122 -0.09 -6.16 24.57
CA LEU A 122 0.92 -7.07 24.03
C LEU A 122 2.32 -6.46 24.17
N ALA A 123 2.48 -5.17 23.88
CA ALA A 123 3.76 -4.48 24.07
C ALA A 123 4.21 -4.48 25.55
N LYS A 124 3.29 -4.21 26.49
CA LYS A 124 3.59 -4.23 27.93
C LYS A 124 4.00 -5.61 28.45
N HIS A 125 3.53 -6.67 27.81
CA HIS A 125 3.88 -8.06 28.15
C HIS A 125 5.10 -8.58 27.39
N GLY A 126 5.79 -7.73 26.63
CA GLY A 126 7.06 -8.06 25.99
C GLY A 126 6.95 -8.72 24.61
N TYR A 127 5.76 -8.77 24.01
CA TYR A 127 5.60 -9.25 22.63
C TYR A 127 6.14 -8.22 21.64
N THR A 128 6.99 -8.67 20.72
CA THR A 128 7.71 -7.81 19.77
C THR A 128 7.12 -7.87 18.38
N GLY A 129 7.03 -6.73 17.70
CA GLY A 129 6.57 -6.62 16.32
C GLY A 129 6.02 -5.24 16.01
N ASP A 130 5.98 -4.88 14.72
CA ASP A 130 5.55 -3.55 14.27
C ASP A 130 4.04 -3.30 14.44
N GLY A 131 3.27 -4.34 14.75
CA GLY A 131 1.85 -4.23 15.10
C GLY A 131 1.30 -5.54 15.64
N VAL A 132 0.01 -5.53 16.00
CA VAL A 132 -0.71 -6.67 16.60
C VAL A 132 -0.45 -7.98 15.87
N GLY A 133 -0.62 -8.02 14.54
CA GLY A 133 -0.42 -9.25 13.76
C GLY A 133 0.99 -9.85 13.87
N GLU A 134 2.05 -9.02 13.92
CA GLU A 134 3.41 -9.52 14.11
C GLU A 134 3.65 -9.94 15.57
N LYS A 135 3.17 -9.16 16.54
CA LYS A 135 3.25 -9.52 17.97
C LYS A 135 2.57 -10.86 18.26
N LEU A 136 1.38 -11.09 17.70
CA LEU A 136 0.63 -12.34 17.85
C LEU A 136 1.34 -13.56 17.21
N LYS A 137 2.18 -13.37 16.19
CA LYS A 137 2.99 -14.47 15.62
C LYS A 137 4.12 -14.90 16.54
N THR A 138 4.65 -13.96 17.32
CA THR A 138 5.72 -14.25 18.30
C THR A 138 5.20 -14.89 19.58
N ALA A 139 3.87 -14.85 19.81
CA ALA A 139 3.27 -15.39 21.01
C ALA A 139 3.13 -16.92 20.98
N ASP A 140 3.45 -17.55 22.10
CA ASP A 140 3.26 -18.99 22.31
C ASP A 140 1.92 -19.25 23.02
N LYS A 141 1.20 -20.29 22.58
CA LYS A 141 -0.07 -20.74 23.19
C LYS A 141 0.08 -21.19 24.64
N THR A 142 1.30 -21.51 25.05
CA THR A 142 1.59 -22.00 26.41
C THR A 142 1.43 -20.89 27.46
N ASP A 143 1.74 -19.64 27.08
CA ASP A 143 1.70 -18.47 27.97
C ASP A 143 0.58 -17.48 27.62
N PHE A 144 -0.18 -17.74 26.55
CA PHE A 144 -1.29 -16.91 26.08
C PHE A 144 -2.48 -17.79 25.65
N ALA A 145 -3.36 -18.10 26.59
CA ALA A 145 -4.46 -19.06 26.41
C ALA A 145 -5.52 -18.56 25.41
N THR A 146 -5.86 -17.27 25.43
CA THR A 146 -6.81 -16.63 24.51
C THR A 146 -6.13 -16.10 23.24
N LEU A 147 -4.95 -16.62 22.86
CA LEU A 147 -4.26 -16.22 21.63
C LEU A 147 -5.15 -16.37 20.39
N GLN A 148 -5.99 -17.41 20.34
CA GLN A 148 -6.92 -17.59 19.23
C GLN A 148 -7.99 -16.48 19.19
N ASP A 149 -8.50 -16.07 20.34
CA ASP A 149 -9.49 -14.98 20.42
C ASP A 149 -8.89 -13.66 19.93
N ALA A 150 -7.63 -13.38 20.30
CA ALA A 150 -6.90 -12.21 19.79
C ALA A 150 -6.77 -12.25 18.26
N TRP A 151 -6.44 -13.40 17.68
CA TRP A 151 -6.38 -13.58 16.23
C TRP A 151 -7.74 -13.42 15.54
N GLU A 152 -8.81 -14.00 16.11
CA GLU A 152 -10.17 -13.85 15.55
C GLU A 152 -10.61 -12.38 15.55
N ALA A 153 -10.38 -11.67 16.65
CA ALA A 153 -10.75 -10.27 16.78
C ALA A 153 -9.94 -9.36 15.83
N HIS A 154 -8.62 -9.57 15.78
CA HIS A 154 -7.71 -8.81 14.92
C HIS A 154 -8.05 -8.99 13.43
N LYS A 155 -8.48 -10.19 13.00
CA LYS A 155 -8.93 -10.43 11.62
C LYS A 155 -10.12 -9.54 11.24
N VAL A 156 -11.10 -9.39 12.13
CA VAL A 156 -12.26 -8.51 11.88
C VAL A 156 -11.81 -7.05 11.78
N ARG A 157 -10.90 -6.60 12.66
CA ARG A 157 -10.30 -5.26 12.56
C ARG A 157 -9.60 -5.06 11.20
N ASN A 158 -8.83 -6.05 10.74
CA ASN A 158 -8.16 -5.98 9.44
C ASN A 158 -9.14 -5.96 8.27
N GLN A 159 -10.27 -6.65 8.35
CA GLN A 159 -11.32 -6.56 7.34
C GLN A 159 -11.93 -5.16 7.29
N ILE A 160 -12.19 -4.54 8.45
CA ILE A 160 -12.65 -3.15 8.54
C ILE A 160 -11.64 -2.20 7.91
N ALA A 161 -10.34 -2.37 8.19
CA ALA A 161 -9.30 -1.52 7.62
C ALA A 161 -9.19 -1.64 6.09
N HIS A 162 -9.32 -2.84 5.53
CA HIS A 162 -9.21 -3.06 4.09
C HIS A 162 -10.47 -2.68 3.30
N GLN A 163 -11.66 -2.90 3.87
CA GLN A 163 -12.94 -2.70 3.17
C GLN A 163 -13.66 -1.41 3.59
N GLY A 164 -13.27 -0.79 4.71
CA GLY A 164 -13.86 0.44 5.22
C GLY A 164 -15.36 0.34 5.43
N SER A 165 -16.09 1.30 4.87
CA SER A 165 -17.56 1.37 4.95
C SER A 165 -18.27 0.24 4.19
N ALA A 166 -17.59 -0.44 3.25
CA ALA A 166 -18.15 -1.55 2.50
C ALA A 166 -18.21 -2.86 3.30
N PHE A 167 -17.48 -2.96 4.42
CA PHE A 167 -17.61 -4.11 5.31
C PHE A 167 -18.96 -4.10 6.02
N ASP A 168 -19.76 -5.13 5.77
CA ASP A 168 -21.04 -5.35 6.42
C ASP A 168 -20.82 -5.92 7.83
N LEU A 169 -20.67 -5.01 8.80
CA LEU A 169 -20.54 -5.33 10.21
C LEU A 169 -21.93 -5.38 10.84
N SER A 170 -22.41 -6.59 11.12
CA SER A 170 -23.63 -6.80 11.91
C SER A 170 -23.39 -6.60 13.41
N GLU A 171 -24.45 -6.25 14.15
CA GLU A 171 -24.39 -6.10 15.61
C GLU A 171 -23.86 -7.36 16.29
N ILE A 172 -24.33 -8.54 15.86
CA ILE A 172 -23.88 -9.83 16.40
C ILE A 172 -22.40 -10.04 16.12
N GLY A 173 -21.94 -9.72 14.91
CA GLY A 173 -20.53 -9.78 14.54
C GLY A 173 -19.67 -8.86 15.40
N ALA A 174 -20.14 -7.63 15.63
CA ALA A 174 -19.46 -6.66 16.49
C ALA A 174 -19.37 -7.15 17.93
N ARG A 175 -20.50 -7.54 18.55
CA ARG A 175 -20.55 -8.05 19.93
C ARG A 175 -19.65 -9.26 20.13
N ARG A 176 -19.65 -10.20 19.17
CA ARG A 176 -18.76 -11.37 19.21
C ARG A 176 -17.29 -10.98 19.14
N THR A 177 -16.94 -10.04 18.27
CA THR A 177 -15.57 -9.52 18.13
C THR A 177 -15.11 -8.86 19.42
N ILE A 178 -15.96 -8.05 20.06
CA ILE A 178 -15.68 -7.42 21.34
C ILE A 178 -15.55 -8.47 22.47
N ALA A 179 -16.35 -9.53 22.46
CA ALA A 179 -16.23 -10.61 23.44
C ALA A 179 -14.87 -11.36 23.33
N HIS A 180 -14.34 -11.52 22.12
CA HIS A 180 -13.00 -12.06 21.91
C HIS A 180 -11.92 -11.14 22.53
N TYR A 181 -12.00 -9.82 22.31
CA TYR A 181 -11.11 -8.87 23.00
C TYR A 181 -11.26 -8.92 24.53
N GLY A 182 -12.49 -8.96 25.03
CA GLY A 182 -12.76 -9.04 26.48
C GLY A 182 -12.14 -10.28 27.13
N SER A 183 -12.17 -11.43 26.45
CA SER A 183 -11.53 -12.66 26.93
C SER A 183 -10.02 -12.48 27.11
N VAL A 184 -9.37 -11.85 26.13
CA VAL A 184 -7.93 -11.51 26.17
C VAL A 184 -7.63 -10.55 27.31
N PHE A 185 -8.45 -9.51 27.47
CA PHE A 185 -8.22 -8.48 28.48
C PHE A 185 -8.42 -9.01 29.91
N HIS A 186 -9.34 -9.95 30.12
CA HIS A 186 -9.46 -10.66 31.39
C HIS A 186 -8.25 -11.55 31.68
N GLU A 187 -7.71 -12.27 30.69
CA GLU A 187 -6.50 -13.09 30.87
C GLU A 187 -5.32 -12.23 31.35
N PHE A 188 -5.10 -11.07 30.72
CA PHE A 188 -4.06 -10.13 31.10
C PHE A 188 -4.40 -9.27 32.33
N LYS A 189 -5.55 -9.50 32.99
CA LYS A 189 -6.00 -8.81 34.22
C LYS A 189 -6.04 -7.29 34.09
N VAL A 190 -6.40 -6.79 32.92
CA VAL A 190 -6.51 -5.36 32.67
C VAL A 190 -7.94 -4.83 32.83
N ILE A 191 -8.93 -5.74 32.88
CA ILE A 191 -10.35 -5.48 33.12
C ILE A 191 -10.95 -6.49 34.11
#